data_AF-A0A379TPC2-F1
#
_entry.id   AF-A0A379TPC2-F1
#
_cell.length_a   1.000
_cell.length_b   1.000
_cell.length_c   1.000
_cell.angle_alpha   90.00
_cell.angle_beta   90.00
_cell.angle_gamma   90.00
#
_symmetry.space_group_name_H-M   'P 1'
#
loop_
_entity.id
_entity.type
_entity.pdbx_description
1 polymer ?
#
loop_
_entity_poly.entity_id
_entity_poly.type
_entity_poly.pdbx_seq_one_letter_code
_entity_poly.pdbx_strand_id
1 'polypeptide(L)' 'MNYAGSEEVRKDLEKLTEALYEVYRQAAEFESRYKWNKATLVERLTGAAVGIAKDELADVYKKIVAIEHQFQD' A
#
# COMPACT_ATOMS: atom_id res chain seq x y z
N MET A 1 -7.66 -12.57 20.59
CA MET A 1 -9.01 -13.18 20.46
C MET A 1 -8.76 -14.68 20.23
N ASN A 2 -9.64 -15.64 20.55
CA ASN A 2 -9.23 -17.06 20.47
C ASN A 2 -9.35 -17.60 19.03
N TYR A 3 -8.32 -17.38 18.19
CA TYR A 3 -8.31 -17.69 16.75
C TYR A 3 -7.83 -19.10 16.37
N ALA A 4 -7.82 -20.04 17.31
CA ALA A 4 -7.46 -21.42 17.02
C ALA A 4 -8.28 -21.96 15.82
N GLY A 5 -7.60 -22.35 14.73
CA GLY A 5 -8.22 -22.80 13.47
C GLY A 5 -8.35 -21.75 12.37
N SER A 6 -7.74 -20.56 12.52
CA SER A 6 -7.80 -19.46 11.54
C SER A 6 -6.52 -19.31 10.71
N GLU A 7 -5.64 -20.32 10.67
CA GLU A 7 -4.32 -20.24 10.04
C GLU A 7 -4.38 -19.89 8.55
N GLU A 8 -5.39 -20.37 7.82
CA GLU A 8 -5.59 -20.00 6.41
C GLU A 8 -5.93 -18.52 6.25
N VAL A 9 -6.86 -18.00 7.07
CA VAL A 9 -7.25 -16.59 7.06
C VAL A 9 -6.06 -15.69 7.37
N ARG A 10 -5.23 -16.07 8.37
CA ARG A 10 -4.01 -15.33 8.70
C ARG A 10 -3.04 -15.29 7.52
N LYS A 11 -2.78 -16.44 6.88
CA LYS A 11 -1.87 -16.51 5.72
C LYS A 11 -2.38 -15.70 4.54
N ASP A 12 -3.68 -15.69 4.29
CA ASP A 12 -4.24 -14.94 3.18
C ASP A 12 -4.30 -13.43 3.47
N LEU A 13 -4.50 -13.03 4.73
CA LEU A 13 -4.33 -11.64 5.17
C LEU A 13 -2.88 -11.18 5.01
N GLU A 14 -1.90 -11.96 5.45
CA GLU A 14 -0.47 -11.66 5.32
C GLU A 14 -0.08 -11.43 3.84
N LYS A 15 -0.49 -12.33 2.94
CA LYS A 15 -0.28 -12.17 1.49
C LYS A 15 -0.93 -10.90 0.94
N LEU A 16 -2.15 -10.58 1.39
CA LEU A 16 -2.86 -9.39 0.96
C LEU A 16 -2.13 -8.13 1.42
N THR A 17 -1.68 -8.09 2.68
CA THR A 17 -0.90 -7.01 3.26
C THR A 17 0.40 -6.78 2.47
N GLU A 18 1.15 -7.84 2.16
CA GLU A 18 2.38 -7.78 1.36
C GLU A 18 2.10 -7.24 -0.04
N ALA A 19 1.08 -7.76 -0.72
CA ALA A 19 0.71 -7.30 -2.05
C ALA A 19 0.33 -5.81 -2.07
N LEU A 20 -0.43 -5.35 -1.07
CA LEU A 20 -0.79 -3.94 -0.94
C LEU A 20 0.44 -3.06 -0.71
N TYR A 21 1.35 -3.51 0.15
CA TYR A 21 2.60 -2.81 0.42
C TYR A 21 3.45 -2.64 -0.85
N GLU A 22 3.56 -3.68 -1.67
CA GLU A 22 4.31 -3.60 -2.92
C GLU A 22 3.70 -2.62 -3.91
N VAL A 23 2.37 -2.56 -4.02
CA VAL A 23 1.68 -1.57 -4.87
C VAL A 23 1.91 -0.15 -4.34
N TYR A 24 1.79 0.05 -3.02
CA TYR A 24 2.11 1.34 -2.38
C TYR A 24 3.57 1.76 -2.66
N ARG A 25 4.54 0.84 -2.50
CA ARG A 25 5.96 1.09 -2.73
C ARG A 25 6.22 1.53 -4.18
N GLN A 26 5.63 0.82 -5.14
CA GLN A 26 5.76 1.18 -6.55
C GLN A 26 5.16 2.55 -6.86
N ALA A 27 4.02 2.90 -6.28
CA ALA A 27 3.40 4.22 -6.43
C ALA A 27 4.30 5.32 -5.82
N ALA A 28 4.92 5.07 -4.67
CA ALA A 28 5.86 5.99 -4.03
C ALA A 28 7.13 6.22 -4.88
N GLU A 29 7.69 5.16 -5.44
CA GLU A 29 8.84 5.24 -6.35
C GLU A 29 8.49 6.00 -7.63
N PHE A 30 7.30 5.78 -8.18
CA PHE A 30 6.82 6.49 -9.36
C PHE A 30 6.63 7.98 -9.07
N GLU A 31 5.94 8.34 -7.99
CA GLU A 31 5.77 9.74 -7.59
C GLU A 31 7.14 10.42 -7.43
N SER A 32 8.04 9.82 -6.66
CA SER A 32 9.39 10.34 -6.42
C SER A 32 10.14 10.56 -7.73
N ARG A 33 10.02 9.62 -8.67
CA ARG A 33 10.67 9.69 -9.97
C ARG A 33 10.12 10.80 -10.85
N TYR A 34 8.81 11.06 -10.86
CA TYR A 34 8.18 11.90 -11.89
C TYR A 34 7.65 13.24 -11.39
N LYS A 35 7.35 13.40 -10.10
CA LYS A 35 6.76 14.62 -9.54
C LYS A 35 7.76 15.76 -9.43
N TRP A 36 8.98 15.46 -8.99
CA TRP A 36 9.98 16.47 -8.64
C TRP A 36 11.03 16.66 -9.73
N ASN A 37 11.41 17.91 -9.99
CA ASN A 37 12.53 18.27 -10.87
C ASN A 37 12.48 17.71 -12.30
N LYS A 38 11.27 17.45 -12.84
CA LYS A 38 11.08 17.04 -14.25
C LYS A 38 10.84 18.23 -15.17
N ALA A 39 11.43 18.13 -16.36
CA ALA A 39 11.38 19.18 -17.38
C ALA A 39 9.98 19.30 -17.99
N THR A 40 9.29 18.17 -18.18
CA THR A 40 7.97 18.19 -18.82
C THR A 40 6.85 18.36 -17.79
N LEU A 41 5.81 19.11 -18.19
CA LEU A 41 4.60 19.26 -17.37
C LEU A 41 3.87 17.92 -17.20
N VAL A 42 3.82 17.10 -18.25
CA VAL A 42 3.15 15.80 -18.25
C VAL A 42 3.76 14.88 -17.20
N GLU A 43 5.09 14.77 -17.12
CA GLU A 43 5.74 13.95 -16.09
C GLU A 43 5.36 14.41 -14.68
N ARG A 44 5.42 15.72 -14.41
CA ARG A 44 5.09 16.27 -13.09
C ARG A 44 3.64 16.03 -12.70
N LEU A 45 2.70 16.24 -13.63
CA LEU A 45 1.28 15.99 -13.38
C LEU A 45 0.99 14.51 -13.16
N THR A 46 1.58 13.63 -13.96
CA THR A 46 1.43 12.18 -13.77
C THR A 46 2.02 11.74 -12.43
N GLY A 47 3.20 12.24 -12.06
CA GLY A 47 3.80 11.99 -10.74
C GLY A 47 2.90 12.47 -9.60
N ALA A 48 2.32 13.66 -9.72
CA ALA A 48 1.38 14.20 -8.73
C ALA A 48 0.10 13.36 -8.62
N ALA A 49 -0.48 12.93 -9.74
CA ALA A 49 -1.68 12.10 -9.76
C ALA A 49 -1.43 10.72 -9.12
N VAL A 50 -0.28 10.09 -9.41
CA VAL A 50 0.11 8.84 -8.76
C VAL A 50 0.38 9.05 -7.26
N GLY A 51 0.90 10.21 -6.87
CA GLY A 51 1.05 10.58 -5.45
C GLY A 51 -0.27 10.57 -4.67
N ILE A 52 -1.38 11.02 -5.28
CA ILE A 52 -2.71 10.95 -4.67
C ILE A 52 -3.12 9.49 -4.44
N ALA A 53 -2.98 8.64 -5.47
CA ALA A 53 -3.27 7.21 -5.35
C ALA A 53 -2.39 6.52 -4.30
N LYS A 54 -1.11 6.90 -4.19
CA LYS A 54 -0.18 6.42 -3.15
C LYS A 54 -0.70 6.75 -1.74
N ASP A 55 -1.22 7.94 -1.52
CA ASP A 55 -1.76 8.34 -0.21
C ASP A 55 -3.01 7.51 0.14
N GLU A 56 -3.91 7.29 -0.82
CA GLU A 56 -5.08 6.41 -0.62
C GLU A 56 -4.66 4.95 -0.33
N LEU A 57 -3.67 4.43 -1.07
CA LEU A 57 -3.11 3.10 -0.84
C LEU A 57 -2.51 2.96 0.56
N ALA A 58 -1.84 4.00 1.07
CA ALA A 58 -1.29 3.99 2.43
C ALA A 58 -2.40 3.85 3.49
N ASP A 59 -3.54 4.49 3.28
CA ASP A 59 -4.67 4.41 4.22
C ASP A 59 -5.38 3.06 4.14
N VAL A 60 -5.49 2.45 2.96
CA VAL A 60 -5.99 1.07 2.85
C VAL A 60 -5.02 0.10 3.51
N TYR A 61 -3.71 0.25 3.27
CA TYR A 61 -2.68 -0.59 3.87
C TYR A 61 -2.75 -0.56 5.41
N LYS A 62 -2.84 0.61 6.02
CA LYS A 62 -3.00 0.75 7.49
C LYS A 62 -4.24 0.02 8.02
N LYS A 63 -5.36 0.09 7.30
CA LYS A 63 -6.60 -0.60 7.70
C LYS A 63 -6.43 -2.12 7.65
N ILE A 64 -5.79 -2.66 6.61
CA ILE A 64 -5.55 -4.10 6.49
C ILE A 64 -4.56 -4.58 7.56
N VAL A 65 -3.45 -3.87 7.79
CA VAL A 65 -2.50 -4.20 8.86
C VAL A 65 -3.17 -4.22 10.23
N ALA A 66 -4.07 -3.27 10.51
CA ALA A 66 -4.82 -3.25 11.76
C ALA A 66 -5.76 -4.45 11.92
N ILE A 67 -6.29 -4.98 10.82
CA ILE A 67 -7.08 -6.22 10.81
C ILE A 67 -6.16 -7.41 11.04
N GLU A 68 -5.04 -7.50 10.30
CA GLU A 68 -4.07 -8.58 10.42
C GLU A 68 -3.52 -8.71 11.85
N HIS A 69 -3.21 -7.59 12.51
CA HIS A 69 -2.77 -7.55 13.90
C HIS A 69 -3.78 -8.19 14.85
N GLN A 70 -5.09 -8.12 14.55
CA GLN A 70 -6.09 -8.79 15.38
C GLN A 70 -5.89 -10.32 15.36
N PHE A 71 -5.37 -10.91 14.28
CA PHE A 71 -5.13 -12.35 14.14
C PHE A 71 -3.76 -12.82 14.67
N GLN A 72 -2.92 -11.89 15.14
CA GLN A 72 -1.63 -12.23 15.76
C GLN A 72 -1.75 -12.48 17.29
N ASP A 73 -2.87 -12.08 17.91
CA ASP A 73 -3.21 -12.24 19.34
C ASP A 73 -4.17 -13.41 19.63
#